data_AF-X1ML75-F1
#
_entry.id   AF-X1ML75-F1
#
_cell.length_a   1.000
_cell.length_b   1.000
_cell.length_c   1.000
_cell.angle_alpha   90.00
_cell.angle_beta   90.00
_cell.angle_gamma   90.00
#
_symmetry.space_group_name_H-M   'P 1'
#
loop_
_entity.id
_entity.type
_entity.pdbx_description
1 polymer ?
#
loop_
_entity_poly.entity_id
_entity_poly.type
_entity_poly.pdbx_seq_one_letter_code
_entity_poly.pdbx_strand_id
1 'polypeptide(L)'
;MKKTFFGFYRPTDDEFSELWKSCVFVLDANALLNLYRYSKETRDDLLTILRKISDRLWIPHQAVLEYQENRLDIIAEQLKKYEDVKQVLREVKNKLTGDLGHLQLSKRHPLIDPNSLLEKVNTIFTEFTQELEKLEQKQPDVTDDDKLRNEIDALLRGKVGSPPESQEELDKIYEEGEKRYRDKRPPGYMDVDKAKDDKDAYLYGGLSLKRTYGDLILWYQIIKEAQIRAEFKKIIFITDDDKEDWWWIVDSKGEKTIGPRPELVEEISSKAGVSLFYMYNSE
;
A
#
# COMPACT_ATOMS: atom_id res chain seq x y z
N MET A 1 -31.05 6.69 18.02
CA MET A 1 -30.36 5.88 17.00
C MET A 1 -28.88 6.24 16.89
N LYS A 2 -28.51 7.48 16.51
CA LYS A 2 -27.09 7.87 16.31
C LYS A 2 -26.13 7.47 17.43
N LYS A 3 -26.48 7.69 18.70
CA LYS A 3 -25.63 7.30 19.85
C LYS A 3 -25.41 5.79 19.99
N THR A 4 -26.36 4.97 19.56
CA THR A 4 -26.30 3.50 19.70
C THR A 4 -25.63 2.86 18.49
N PHE A 5 -25.84 3.42 17.30
CA PHE A 5 -25.35 2.87 16.03
C PHE A 5 -24.28 3.78 15.41
N PHE A 6 -23.44 4.40 16.24
CA PHE A 6 -22.53 5.46 15.81
C PHE A 6 -21.56 5.03 14.70
N GLY A 7 -21.19 3.74 14.64
CA GLY A 7 -20.33 3.20 13.58
C GLY A 7 -20.91 3.34 12.16
N PHE A 8 -22.24 3.46 12.02
CA PHE A 8 -22.90 3.67 10.73
C PHE A 8 -22.98 5.15 10.31
N TYR A 9 -22.52 6.07 11.16
CA TYR A 9 -22.59 7.50 10.88
C TYR A 9 -21.21 8.05 10.59
N ARG A 10 -21.07 8.64 9.39
CA ARG A 10 -19.89 9.42 9.04
C ARG A 10 -19.76 10.62 10.00
N PRO A 11 -18.53 11.02 10.38
CA PRO A 11 -18.30 12.28 11.07
C PRO A 11 -18.92 13.46 10.31
N THR A 12 -19.44 14.42 11.06
CA THR A 12 -19.87 15.73 10.53
C THR A 12 -18.66 16.59 10.15
N ASP A 13 -18.87 17.68 9.42
CA ASP A 13 -17.77 18.58 9.02
C ASP A 13 -17.02 19.17 10.23
N ASP A 14 -17.73 19.48 11.32
CA ASP A 14 -17.14 19.94 12.58
C ASP A 14 -16.31 18.83 13.25
N GLU A 15 -16.83 17.59 13.30
CA GLU A 15 -16.11 16.43 13.82
C GLU A 15 -14.87 16.11 12.97
N PHE A 16 -14.94 16.25 11.64
CA PHE A 16 -13.78 16.13 10.75
C PHE A 16 -12.73 17.22 11.01
N SER A 17 -13.16 18.47 11.16
CA SER A 17 -12.26 19.58 11.50
C SER A 17 -11.54 19.31 12.82
N GLU A 18 -12.28 18.83 13.82
CA GLU A 18 -11.73 18.47 15.13
C GLU A 18 -10.77 17.28 15.06
N LEU A 19 -11.13 16.25 14.28
CA LEU A 19 -10.31 15.07 14.02
C LEU A 19 -8.96 15.50 13.43
N TRP A 20 -8.94 16.22 12.31
CA TRP A 20 -7.71 16.66 11.65
C TRP A 20 -6.80 17.55 12.52
N LYS A 21 -7.39 18.38 13.40
CA LYS A 21 -6.66 19.25 14.33
C LYS A 21 -5.91 18.48 15.43
N SER A 22 -6.43 17.34 15.87
CA SER A 22 -5.99 16.72 17.14
C SER A 22 -5.82 15.20 17.11
N CYS A 23 -6.04 14.55 15.97
CA CYS A 23 -5.85 13.11 15.84
C CYS A 23 -4.38 12.70 15.89
N VAL A 24 -4.17 11.45 16.28
CA VAL A 24 -2.99 10.68 15.92
C VAL A 24 -3.22 10.10 14.52
N PHE A 25 -2.25 10.29 13.63
CA PHE A 25 -2.19 9.66 12.33
C PHE A 25 -1.44 8.35 12.47
N VAL A 26 -2.16 7.26 12.24
CA VAL A 26 -1.63 5.91 12.21
C VAL A 26 -1.32 5.57 10.75
N LEU A 27 -0.08 5.20 10.44
CA LEU A 27 0.31 4.81 9.09
C LEU A 27 0.25 3.29 8.93
N ASP A 28 -0.11 2.84 7.74
CA ASP A 28 0.08 1.47 7.28
C ASP A 28 1.43 1.32 6.53
N ALA A 29 1.84 0.07 6.26
CA ALA A 29 3.05 -0.25 5.52
C ALA A 29 3.00 0.30 4.09
N ASN A 30 1.83 0.18 3.44
CA ASN A 30 1.64 0.60 2.04
C ASN A 30 1.90 2.10 1.83
N ALA A 31 1.51 2.96 2.78
CA ALA A 31 1.76 4.39 2.73
C ALA A 31 3.27 4.71 2.70
N LEU A 32 4.10 3.89 3.35
CA LEU A 32 5.56 4.01 3.28
C LEU A 32 6.15 3.38 2.02
N LEU A 33 5.66 2.21 1.61
CA LEU A 33 6.12 1.51 0.40
C LEU A 33 5.84 2.33 -0.87
N ASN A 34 4.72 3.05 -0.92
CA ASN A 34 4.35 3.88 -2.06
C ASN A 34 5.31 5.06 -2.28
N LEU A 35 6.04 5.52 -1.25
CA LEU A 35 7.11 6.52 -1.41
C LEU A 35 8.22 6.06 -2.37
N TYR A 36 8.42 4.75 -2.53
CA TYR A 36 9.37 4.18 -3.50
C TYR A 36 8.81 4.06 -4.92
N ARG A 37 7.48 4.14 -5.07
CA ARG A 37 6.77 4.01 -6.36
C ARG A 37 6.45 5.36 -6.98
N TYR A 38 6.29 6.39 -6.16
CA TYR A 38 5.92 7.73 -6.60
C TYR A 38 7.04 8.44 -7.37
N SER A 39 6.62 9.38 -8.21
CA SER A 39 7.52 10.36 -8.80
C SER A 39 8.26 11.12 -7.70
N LYS A 40 9.45 11.66 -8.02
CA LYS A 40 10.23 12.44 -7.06
C LYS A 40 9.43 13.60 -6.46
N GLU A 41 8.68 14.33 -7.28
CA GLU A 41 7.87 15.48 -6.85
C GLU A 41 6.77 15.05 -5.86
N THR A 42 5.97 14.06 -6.24
CA THR A 42 4.89 13.50 -5.38
C THR A 42 5.44 12.98 -4.06
N ARG A 43 6.57 12.29 -4.08
CA ARG A 43 7.24 11.79 -2.89
C ARG A 43 7.69 12.93 -1.97
N ASP A 44 8.35 13.95 -2.53
CA ASP A 44 8.87 15.08 -1.76
C ASP A 44 7.72 15.90 -1.13
N ASP A 45 6.58 16.01 -1.82
CA ASP A 45 5.34 16.62 -1.29
C ASP A 45 4.76 15.80 -0.13
N LEU A 46 4.62 14.48 -0.29
CA LEU A 46 4.12 13.61 0.78
C LEU A 46 5.04 13.65 2.01
N LEU A 47 6.35 13.57 1.82
CA LEU A 47 7.33 13.71 2.92
C LEU A 47 7.20 15.07 3.62
N THR A 48 6.93 16.13 2.87
CA THR A 48 6.70 17.47 3.44
C THR A 48 5.45 17.51 4.31
N ILE A 49 4.36 16.86 3.90
CA ILE A 49 3.13 16.74 4.69
C ILE A 49 3.40 15.93 5.96
N LEU A 50 4.02 14.74 5.83
CA LEU A 50 4.33 13.88 6.97
C LEU A 50 5.22 14.59 8.00
N ARG A 51 6.21 15.38 7.56
CA ARG A 51 7.05 16.20 8.46
C ARG A 51 6.22 17.22 9.24
N LYS A 52 5.23 17.87 8.62
CA LYS A 52 4.36 18.86 9.28
C LYS A 52 3.47 18.26 10.37
N ILE A 53 3.06 17.00 10.21
CA ILE A 53 2.24 16.28 11.19
C ILE A 53 3.06 15.33 12.07
N SER A 54 4.39 15.43 12.03
CA SER A 54 5.29 14.40 12.56
C SER A 54 5.07 14.13 14.05
N ASP A 55 4.76 15.14 14.87
CA ASP A 55 4.48 14.97 16.32
C ASP A 55 3.22 14.13 16.60
N ARG A 56 2.36 13.96 15.60
CA ARG A 56 1.11 13.19 15.68
C ARG A 56 1.16 11.92 14.84
N LEU A 57 2.32 11.56 14.29
CA LEU A 57 2.49 10.28 13.58
C LEU A 57 2.73 9.15 14.57
N TRP A 58 2.16 7.99 14.25
CA TRP A 58 2.48 6.72 14.87
C TRP A 58 2.33 5.61 13.82
N ILE A 59 3.05 4.51 13.99
CA ILE A 59 2.97 3.37 13.09
C ILE A 59 2.98 2.06 13.89
N PRO A 60 2.09 1.10 13.59
CA PRO A 60 2.12 -0.23 14.19
C PRO A 60 3.46 -0.92 13.92
N HIS A 61 3.93 -1.73 14.87
CA HIS A 61 5.12 -2.57 14.64
C HIS A 61 4.92 -3.50 13.45
N GLN A 62 3.73 -4.08 13.29
CA GLN A 62 3.42 -4.96 12.17
C GLN A 62 3.55 -4.26 10.81
N ALA A 63 3.06 -3.01 10.70
CA ALA A 63 3.22 -2.20 9.50
C ALA A 63 4.70 -1.89 9.19
N VAL A 64 5.51 -1.59 10.21
CA VAL A 64 6.96 -1.39 10.02
C VAL A 64 7.63 -2.69 9.57
N LEU A 65 7.27 -3.83 10.14
CA LEU A 65 7.82 -5.13 9.77
C LEU A 65 7.52 -5.44 8.30
N GLU A 66 6.28 -5.28 7.87
CA GLU A 66 5.87 -5.46 6.49
C GLU A 66 6.57 -4.49 5.54
N TYR A 67 6.74 -3.22 5.93
CA TYR A 67 7.55 -2.27 5.19
C TYR A 67 8.99 -2.76 5.02
N GLN A 68 9.63 -3.21 6.10
CA GLN A 68 11.02 -3.65 6.07
C GLN A 68 11.22 -4.89 5.19
N GLU A 69 10.29 -5.85 5.26
CA GLU A 69 10.31 -7.07 4.44
C GLU A 69 10.14 -6.76 2.96
N ASN A 70 9.21 -5.86 2.60
CA ASN A 70 8.82 -5.66 1.20
C ASN A 70 9.58 -4.54 0.48
N ARG A 71 10.26 -3.60 1.18
CA ARG A 71 10.84 -2.42 0.51
C ARG A 71 11.82 -2.77 -0.62
N LEU A 72 12.65 -3.81 -0.44
CA LEU A 72 13.66 -4.19 -1.42
C LEU A 72 13.00 -4.78 -2.66
N ASP A 73 11.93 -5.55 -2.48
CA ASP A 73 11.14 -6.08 -3.59
C ASP A 73 10.50 -4.94 -4.38
N ILE A 74 9.99 -3.89 -3.73
CA ILE A 74 9.44 -2.71 -4.41
C ILE A 74 10.52 -1.95 -5.20
N ILE A 75 11.72 -1.79 -4.64
CA ILE A 75 12.87 -1.17 -5.34
C ILE A 75 13.22 -1.99 -6.59
N ALA A 76 13.36 -3.32 -6.44
CA ALA A 76 13.67 -4.22 -7.54
C ALA A 76 12.57 -4.21 -8.62
N GLU A 77 11.30 -4.13 -8.23
CA GLU A 77 10.16 -4.01 -9.14
C GLU A 77 10.25 -2.73 -9.97
N GLN A 78 10.64 -1.59 -9.37
CA GLN A 78 10.78 -0.33 -10.13
C GLN A 78 11.89 -0.42 -11.18
N LEU A 79 12.99 -1.11 -10.88
CA LEU A 79 14.03 -1.37 -11.89
C LEU A 79 13.52 -2.31 -12.98
N LYS A 80 12.80 -3.38 -12.62
CA LYS A 80 12.25 -4.34 -13.58
C LYS A 80 11.31 -3.69 -14.61
N LYS A 81 10.57 -2.64 -14.24
CA LYS A 81 9.71 -1.90 -15.18
C LYS A 81 10.44 -1.38 -16.41
N TYR A 82 11.72 -1.02 -16.31
CA TYR A 82 12.52 -0.62 -17.48
C TYR A 82 12.67 -1.77 -18.48
N GLU A 83 12.97 -2.97 -17.98
CA GLU A 83 13.07 -4.18 -18.82
C GLU A 83 11.72 -4.57 -19.43
N ASP A 84 10.63 -4.46 -18.67
CA ASP A 84 9.28 -4.74 -19.17
C ASP A 84 8.91 -3.78 -20.33
N VAL A 85 9.22 -2.48 -20.20
CA VAL A 85 9.00 -1.50 -21.28
C VAL A 85 9.87 -1.83 -22.51
N LYS A 86 11.16 -2.12 -22.31
CA LYS A 86 12.05 -2.55 -23.42
C LYS A 86 11.52 -3.81 -24.11
N GLN A 87 10.93 -4.75 -23.38
CA GLN A 87 10.30 -5.93 -23.94
C GLN A 87 9.09 -5.58 -24.80
N VAL A 88 8.18 -4.73 -24.32
CA VAL A 88 7.01 -4.26 -25.10
C VAL A 88 7.45 -3.62 -26.43
N LEU A 89 8.47 -2.76 -26.41
CA LEU A 89 9.00 -2.13 -27.63
C LEU A 89 9.52 -3.17 -28.63
N ARG A 90 10.26 -4.18 -28.15
CA ARG A 90 10.78 -5.28 -28.98
C ARG A 90 9.64 -6.10 -29.60
N GLU A 91 8.63 -6.45 -28.81
CA GLU A 91 7.48 -7.24 -29.27
C GLU A 91 6.67 -6.52 -30.34
N VAL A 92 6.34 -5.23 -30.09
CA VAL A 92 5.62 -4.39 -31.07
C VAL A 92 6.41 -4.25 -32.37
N LYS A 93 7.73 -4.01 -32.28
CA LYS A 93 8.61 -3.91 -33.45
C LYS A 93 8.62 -5.20 -34.27
N ASN A 94 8.79 -6.34 -33.60
CA ASN A 94 8.85 -7.64 -34.25
C ASN A 94 7.52 -8.00 -34.91
N LYS A 95 6.40 -7.74 -34.22
CA LYS A 95 5.06 -7.98 -34.75
C LYS A 95 4.76 -7.12 -35.97
N LEU A 96 5.01 -5.81 -35.89
CA LEU A 96 4.80 -4.89 -37.02
C LEU A 96 5.64 -5.32 -38.25
N THR A 97 6.91 -5.65 -38.03
CA THR A 97 7.83 -6.09 -39.09
C THR A 97 7.37 -7.40 -39.72
N GLY A 98 6.96 -8.37 -38.89
CA GLY A 98 6.45 -9.67 -39.33
C GLY A 98 5.15 -9.54 -40.13
N ASP A 99 4.17 -8.81 -39.61
CA ASP A 99 2.85 -8.62 -40.23
C ASP A 99 2.99 -7.95 -41.61
N LEU A 100 3.82 -6.89 -41.72
CA LEU A 100 4.10 -6.24 -43.01
C LEU A 100 4.89 -7.14 -43.97
N GLY A 101 5.80 -7.96 -43.44
CA GLY A 101 6.54 -8.96 -44.22
C GLY A 101 5.64 -10.03 -44.83
N HIS A 102 4.62 -10.50 -44.10
CA HIS A 102 3.66 -11.51 -44.56
C HIS A 102 2.79 -11.04 -45.73
N LEU A 103 2.52 -9.74 -45.83
CA LEU A 103 1.80 -9.15 -46.96
C LEU A 103 2.59 -9.24 -48.28
N GLN A 104 3.91 -9.49 -48.22
CA GLN A 104 4.81 -9.58 -49.37
C GLN A 104 4.69 -8.37 -50.31
N LEU A 105 4.53 -7.16 -49.77
CA LEU A 105 4.24 -5.93 -50.52
C LEU A 105 5.28 -5.64 -51.60
N SER A 106 6.56 -5.90 -51.32
CA SER A 106 7.66 -5.78 -52.30
C SER A 106 7.53 -6.71 -53.51
N LYS A 107 6.74 -7.79 -53.41
CA LYS A 107 6.47 -8.74 -54.50
C LYS A 107 5.06 -8.60 -55.07
N ARG A 108 4.10 -8.09 -54.30
CA ARG A 108 2.65 -8.20 -54.57
C ARG A 108 1.91 -6.88 -54.66
N HIS A 109 2.55 -5.72 -54.40
CA HIS A 109 1.89 -4.42 -54.51
C HIS A 109 2.78 -3.38 -55.21
N PRO A 110 2.28 -2.64 -56.22
CA PRO A 110 3.10 -1.73 -57.03
C PRO A 110 3.48 -0.41 -56.34
N LEU A 111 2.74 0.02 -55.32
CA LEU A 111 2.86 1.39 -54.76
C LEU A 111 3.10 1.46 -53.24
N ILE A 112 2.97 0.37 -52.50
CA ILE A 112 3.05 0.41 -51.03
C ILE A 112 4.43 -0.11 -50.64
N ASP A 113 5.26 0.78 -50.10
CA ASP A 113 6.58 0.44 -49.55
C ASP A 113 6.61 0.72 -48.03
N PRO A 114 6.64 -0.33 -47.18
CA PRO A 114 6.69 -0.16 -45.73
C PRO A 114 8.09 0.23 -45.21
N ASN A 115 9.15 0.16 -46.03
CA ASN A 115 10.53 0.29 -45.54
C ASN A 115 10.78 1.63 -44.85
N SER A 116 10.31 2.74 -45.44
CA SER A 116 10.47 4.07 -44.83
C SER A 116 9.76 4.20 -43.48
N LEU A 117 8.60 3.55 -43.32
CA LEU A 117 7.89 3.50 -42.04
C LEU A 117 8.68 2.67 -41.02
N LEU A 118 9.13 1.48 -41.40
CA LEU A 118 9.88 0.57 -40.53
C LEU A 118 11.19 1.21 -40.04
N GLU A 119 11.92 1.90 -40.92
CA GLU A 119 13.12 2.66 -40.55
C GLU A 119 12.80 3.75 -39.51
N LYS A 120 11.77 4.58 -39.76
CA LYS A 120 11.36 5.64 -38.81
C LYS A 120 10.96 5.08 -37.44
N VAL A 121 10.15 4.02 -37.43
CA VAL A 121 9.73 3.36 -36.18
C VAL A 121 10.95 2.78 -35.45
N ASN A 122 11.88 2.16 -36.19
CA ASN A 122 13.11 1.63 -35.61
C ASN A 122 13.98 2.74 -34.97
N THR A 123 14.11 3.88 -35.64
CA THR A 123 14.82 5.04 -35.09
C THR A 123 14.16 5.51 -33.80
N ILE A 124 12.84 5.75 -33.79
CA ILE A 124 12.11 6.22 -32.61
C ILE A 124 12.26 5.25 -31.43
N PHE A 125 12.12 3.94 -31.67
CA PHE A 125 12.26 2.94 -30.60
C PHE A 125 13.68 2.86 -30.06
N THR A 126 14.68 3.02 -30.92
CA THR A 126 16.09 3.01 -30.53
C THR A 126 16.41 4.25 -29.68
N GLU A 127 15.97 5.43 -30.11
CA GLU A 127 16.14 6.69 -29.38
C GLU A 127 15.50 6.62 -28.00
N PHE A 128 14.26 6.15 -27.91
CA PHE A 128 13.56 6.01 -26.62
C PHE A 128 14.20 4.95 -25.72
N THR A 129 14.70 3.84 -26.29
CA THR A 129 15.43 2.81 -25.51
C THR A 129 16.71 3.39 -24.89
N GLN A 130 17.46 4.20 -25.64
CA GLN A 130 18.65 4.88 -25.12
C GLN A 130 18.31 5.92 -24.04
N GLU A 131 17.15 6.58 -24.16
CA GLU A 131 16.65 7.46 -23.10
C GLU A 131 16.31 6.67 -21.83
N LEU A 132 15.62 5.54 -21.97
CA LEU A 132 15.30 4.64 -20.86
C LEU A 132 16.56 4.15 -20.14
N GLU A 133 17.60 3.74 -20.86
CA GLU A 133 18.87 3.31 -20.26
C GLU A 133 19.52 4.42 -19.41
N LYS A 134 19.42 5.68 -19.84
CA LYS A 134 19.93 6.84 -19.06
C LYS A 134 19.07 7.13 -17.83
N LEU A 135 17.78 6.86 -17.89
CA LEU A 135 16.87 7.02 -16.75
C LEU A 135 17.05 5.89 -15.73
N GLU A 136 17.20 4.66 -16.21
CA GLU A 136 17.47 3.47 -15.41
C GLU A 136 18.74 3.62 -14.57
N GLN A 137 19.80 4.20 -15.12
CA GLN A 137 21.04 4.52 -14.36
C GLN A 137 20.83 5.49 -13.19
N LYS A 138 19.72 6.23 -13.14
CA LYS A 138 19.37 7.13 -12.04
C LYS A 138 18.42 6.48 -11.03
N GLN A 139 17.86 5.32 -11.37
CA GLN A 139 16.97 4.57 -10.49
C GLN A 139 17.81 3.87 -9.42
N PRO A 140 17.49 4.03 -8.12
CA PRO A 140 18.20 3.32 -7.06
C PRO A 140 18.09 1.80 -7.21
N ASP A 141 19.20 1.11 -6.95
CA ASP A 141 19.27 -0.34 -6.82
C ASP A 141 19.11 -0.78 -5.35
N VAL A 142 18.73 -2.03 -5.12
CA VAL A 142 18.67 -2.65 -3.80
C VAL A 142 20.04 -2.69 -3.10
N THR A 143 21.14 -2.59 -3.85
CA THR A 143 22.51 -2.52 -3.29
C THR A 143 22.97 -1.11 -2.92
N ASP A 144 22.24 -0.07 -3.34
CA ASP A 144 22.62 1.32 -3.10
C ASP A 144 22.32 1.76 -1.66
N ASP A 145 22.87 2.91 -1.27
CA ASP A 145 22.50 3.59 -0.03
C ASP A 145 21.06 4.13 -0.11
N ASP A 146 20.18 3.55 0.69
CA ASP A 146 18.75 3.89 0.74
C ASP A 146 18.51 5.16 1.56
N LYS A 147 18.72 6.32 0.91
CA LYS A 147 18.50 7.63 1.52
C LYS A 147 17.06 7.87 1.93
N LEU A 148 16.10 7.31 1.20
CA LEU A 148 14.68 7.44 1.53
C LEU A 148 14.35 6.75 2.85
N ARG A 149 14.91 5.55 3.06
CA ARG A 149 14.81 4.86 4.35
C ARG A 149 15.37 5.70 5.49
N ASN A 150 16.53 6.34 5.31
CA ASN A 150 17.10 7.20 6.35
C ASN A 150 16.17 8.37 6.73
N GLU A 151 15.45 8.94 5.76
CA GLU A 151 14.44 9.98 6.01
C GLU A 151 13.22 9.44 6.75
N ILE A 152 12.72 8.26 6.36
CA ILE A 152 11.61 7.57 7.02
C ILE A 152 11.99 7.22 8.47
N ASP A 153 13.20 6.70 8.69
CA ASP A 153 13.73 6.36 10.01
C ASP A 153 13.83 7.60 10.92
N ALA A 154 14.24 8.75 10.37
CA ALA A 154 14.25 10.01 11.11
C ALA A 154 12.84 10.50 11.44
N LEU A 155 11.90 10.38 10.49
CA LEU A 155 10.51 10.80 10.65
C LEU A 155 9.78 9.98 11.72
N LEU A 156 10.00 8.67 11.75
CA LEU A 156 9.29 7.71 12.60
C LEU A 156 10.03 7.35 13.89
N ARG A 157 11.15 8.01 14.17
CA ARG A 157 11.93 7.79 15.39
C ARG A 157 11.07 7.95 16.64
N GLY A 158 10.98 6.88 17.44
CA GLY A 158 10.20 6.85 18.68
C GLY A 158 8.68 6.79 18.49
N LYS A 159 8.21 6.52 17.26
CA LYS A 159 6.79 6.50 16.88
C LYS A 159 6.30 5.13 16.43
N VAL A 160 7.15 4.12 16.54
CA VAL A 160 6.82 2.73 16.22
C VAL A 160 6.21 2.07 17.46
N GLY A 161 5.09 1.38 17.27
CA GLY A 161 4.44 0.58 18.31
C GLY A 161 5.35 -0.53 18.83
N SER A 162 5.00 -1.10 19.99
CA SER A 162 5.72 -2.26 20.52
C SER A 162 5.43 -3.53 19.70
N PRO A 163 6.41 -4.44 19.56
CA PRO A 163 6.15 -5.77 19.02
C PRO A 163 5.16 -6.54 19.91
N PRO A 164 4.56 -7.64 19.41
CA PRO A 164 3.90 -8.62 20.25
C PRO A 164 4.86 -9.10 21.37
N GLU A 165 4.32 -9.29 22.57
CA GLU A 165 5.09 -9.61 23.78
C GLU A 165 5.57 -11.05 23.80
N SER A 166 4.80 -11.97 23.21
CA SER A 166 5.12 -13.39 23.20
C SER A 166 4.38 -14.16 22.11
N GLN A 167 4.79 -15.42 21.89
CA GLN A 167 4.08 -16.32 20.97
C GLN A 167 2.65 -16.61 21.48
N GLU A 168 2.44 -16.69 22.79
CA GLU A 168 1.11 -16.90 23.37
C GLU A 168 0.16 -15.73 23.11
N GLU A 169 0.66 -14.49 23.00
CA GLU A 169 -0.17 -13.35 22.56
C GLU A 169 -0.60 -13.56 21.09
N LEU A 170 0.34 -13.90 20.21
CA LEU A 170 0.07 -14.15 18.79
C LEU A 170 -0.89 -15.32 18.57
N ASP A 171 -0.69 -16.43 19.26
CA ASP A 171 -1.53 -17.63 19.11
C ASP A 171 -2.99 -17.34 19.48
N LYS A 172 -3.24 -16.50 20.50
CA LYS A 172 -4.60 -16.02 20.83
C LYS A 172 -5.19 -15.17 19.71
N ILE A 173 -4.39 -14.31 19.08
CA ILE A 173 -4.83 -13.51 17.94
C ILE A 173 -5.20 -14.44 16.77
N TYR A 174 -4.42 -15.49 16.52
CA TYR A 174 -4.70 -16.46 15.46
C TYR A 174 -5.98 -17.26 15.72
N GLU A 175 -6.18 -17.76 16.94
CA GLU A 175 -7.39 -18.49 17.32
C GLU A 175 -8.66 -17.62 17.19
N GLU A 176 -8.57 -16.33 17.55
CA GLU A 176 -9.66 -15.39 17.34
C GLU A 176 -9.83 -15.08 15.85
N GLY A 177 -8.73 -14.83 15.13
CA GLY A 177 -8.68 -14.54 13.71
C GLY A 177 -9.36 -15.61 12.88
N GLU A 178 -9.10 -16.89 13.16
CA GLU A 178 -9.80 -18.00 12.50
C GLU A 178 -11.32 -17.89 12.62
N LYS A 179 -11.83 -17.53 13.81
CA LYS A 179 -13.28 -17.36 14.03
C LYS A 179 -13.78 -16.13 13.28
N ARG A 180 -13.08 -14.99 13.43
CA ARG A 180 -13.44 -13.72 12.78
C ARG A 180 -13.51 -13.88 11.26
N TYR A 181 -12.53 -14.53 10.66
CA TYR A 181 -12.44 -14.65 9.22
C TYR A 181 -13.51 -15.58 8.65
N ARG A 182 -13.85 -16.67 9.35
CA ARG A 182 -15.01 -17.52 9.00
C ARG A 182 -16.31 -16.73 8.99
N ASP A 183 -16.47 -15.83 9.95
CA ASP A 183 -17.67 -14.99 10.08
C ASP A 183 -17.59 -13.70 9.24
N LYS A 184 -16.55 -13.54 8.40
CA LYS A 184 -16.25 -12.32 7.61
C LYS A 184 -16.26 -11.04 8.45
N ARG A 185 -15.74 -11.12 9.66
CA ARG A 185 -15.59 -9.99 10.57
C ARG A 185 -14.26 -9.27 10.29
N PRO A 186 -14.30 -7.96 10.01
CA PRO A 186 -13.12 -7.19 9.63
C PRO A 186 -12.14 -6.94 10.81
N PRO A 187 -10.89 -6.52 10.55
CA PRO A 187 -10.23 -6.51 9.25
C PRO A 187 -9.49 -7.84 8.98
N GLY A 188 -9.00 -8.05 7.75
CA GLY A 188 -8.10 -9.13 7.36
C GLY A 188 -8.74 -10.41 6.84
N TYR A 189 -10.08 -10.54 6.83
CA TYR A 189 -10.71 -11.77 6.34
C TYR A 189 -10.52 -11.97 4.84
N MET A 190 -10.17 -10.91 4.10
CA MET A 190 -9.84 -10.99 2.67
C MET A 190 -8.48 -11.66 2.41
N ASP A 191 -7.66 -11.84 3.45
CA ASP A 191 -6.32 -12.42 3.36
C ASP A 191 -6.27 -13.92 3.70
N VAL A 192 -7.42 -14.58 3.91
CA VAL A 192 -7.49 -16.02 4.26
C VAL A 192 -6.74 -16.91 3.27
N ASP A 193 -6.72 -16.56 1.99
CA ASP A 193 -6.02 -17.35 0.97
C ASP A 193 -4.50 -17.34 1.14
N LYS A 194 -3.92 -16.36 1.85
CA LYS A 194 -2.49 -16.34 2.18
C LYS A 194 -2.08 -17.55 3.01
N ALA A 195 -2.99 -18.17 3.77
CA ALA A 195 -2.71 -19.36 4.57
C ALA A 195 -2.35 -20.60 3.73
N LYS A 196 -2.59 -20.54 2.41
CA LYS A 196 -2.24 -21.60 1.46
C LYS A 196 -0.84 -21.40 0.86
N ASP A 197 -0.20 -20.25 1.09
CA ASP A 197 1.14 -19.95 0.60
C ASP A 197 2.19 -20.56 1.54
N ASP A 198 3.24 -21.15 0.97
CA ASP A 198 4.40 -21.68 1.71
C ASP A 198 5.10 -20.58 2.54
N LYS A 199 4.90 -19.31 2.17
CA LYS A 199 5.42 -18.14 2.86
C LYS A 199 4.46 -17.58 3.93
N ASP A 200 3.33 -18.20 4.25
CA ASP A 200 2.43 -17.66 5.28
C ASP A 200 3.16 -17.44 6.61
N ALA A 201 3.87 -18.47 7.07
CA ALA A 201 4.63 -18.42 8.32
C ALA A 201 6.04 -17.87 8.12
N TYR A 202 6.47 -16.96 9.00
CA TYR A 202 7.82 -16.41 9.01
C TYR A 202 8.28 -16.08 10.43
N LEU A 203 9.59 -15.87 10.61
CA LEU A 203 10.21 -15.61 11.91
C LEU A 203 10.72 -14.18 11.98
N TYR A 204 10.36 -13.47 13.06
CA TYR A 204 10.94 -12.17 13.38
C TYR A 204 11.00 -11.98 14.90
N GLY A 205 12.11 -11.49 15.42
CA GLY A 205 12.27 -11.25 16.86
C GLY A 205 12.13 -12.50 17.74
N GLY A 206 12.34 -13.70 17.18
CA GLY A 206 12.12 -14.97 17.88
C GLY A 206 10.67 -15.45 17.92
N LEU A 207 9.75 -14.75 17.25
CA LEU A 207 8.32 -15.07 17.17
C LEU A 207 7.99 -15.63 15.78
N SER A 208 7.00 -16.53 15.73
CA SER A 208 6.41 -17.05 14.49
C SER A 208 5.16 -16.24 14.14
N LEU A 209 5.30 -15.45 13.08
CA LEU A 209 4.24 -14.62 12.52
C LEU A 209 3.58 -15.33 11.34
N LYS A 210 2.30 -15.00 11.09
CA LYS A 210 1.54 -15.48 9.93
C LYS A 210 1.02 -14.30 9.13
N ARG A 211 1.39 -14.22 7.84
CA ARG A 211 0.98 -13.16 6.91
C ARG A 211 -0.54 -13.06 6.79
N THR A 212 -1.24 -14.18 6.89
CA THR A 212 -2.72 -14.25 6.91
C THR A 212 -3.35 -13.37 8.00
N TYR A 213 -2.67 -13.17 9.13
CA TYR A 213 -3.18 -12.39 10.26
C TYR A 213 -2.50 -11.02 10.42
N GLY A 214 -1.73 -10.56 9.43
CA GLY A 214 -1.02 -9.27 9.48
C GLY A 214 -1.94 -8.10 9.82
N ASP A 215 -3.02 -7.93 9.04
CA ASP A 215 -4.04 -6.89 9.25
C ASP A 215 -4.66 -6.94 10.66
N LEU A 216 -4.92 -8.15 11.18
CA LEU A 216 -5.51 -8.32 12.51
C LEU A 216 -4.51 -7.99 13.63
N ILE A 217 -3.25 -8.39 13.49
CA ILE A 217 -2.18 -8.02 14.44
C ILE A 217 -2.01 -6.49 14.45
N LEU A 218 -1.96 -5.88 13.26
CA LEU A 218 -1.87 -4.43 13.08
C LEU A 218 -3.04 -3.73 13.78
N TRP A 219 -4.27 -4.17 13.52
CA TRP A 219 -5.48 -3.62 14.12
C TRP A 219 -5.46 -3.70 15.65
N TYR A 220 -5.01 -4.82 16.22
CA TYR A 220 -4.88 -4.97 17.66
C TYR A 220 -3.77 -4.14 18.27
N GLN A 221 -2.68 -3.87 17.55
CA GLN A 221 -1.68 -2.90 18.00
C GLN A 221 -2.27 -1.48 18.08
N ILE A 222 -3.09 -1.06 17.12
CA ILE A 222 -3.80 0.24 17.18
C ILE A 222 -4.69 0.30 18.41
N ILE A 223 -5.52 -0.73 18.64
CA ILE A 223 -6.44 -0.79 19.79
C ILE A 223 -5.66 -0.76 21.11
N LYS A 224 -4.61 -1.58 21.24
CA LYS A 224 -3.77 -1.67 22.44
C LYS A 224 -3.12 -0.32 22.76
N GLU A 225 -2.55 0.34 21.75
CA GLU A 225 -1.93 1.66 21.94
C GLU A 225 -2.99 2.70 22.36
N ALA A 226 -4.18 2.64 21.77
CA ALA A 226 -5.29 3.55 22.11
C ALA A 226 -5.89 3.33 23.50
N GLN A 227 -5.75 2.13 24.07
CA GLN A 227 -6.11 1.85 25.47
C GLN A 227 -5.10 2.45 26.45
N ILE A 228 -3.81 2.49 26.08
CA ILE A 228 -2.72 2.89 26.97
C ILE A 228 -2.51 4.42 26.93
N ARG A 229 -2.64 5.03 25.74
CA ARG A 229 -2.25 6.42 25.49
C ARG A 229 -3.45 7.35 25.33
N ALA A 230 -3.50 8.40 26.16
CA ALA A 230 -4.63 9.32 26.21
C ALA A 230 -4.77 10.19 24.95
N GLU A 231 -3.70 10.39 24.17
CA GLU A 231 -3.70 11.14 22.92
C GLU A 231 -4.36 10.37 21.76
N PHE A 232 -4.52 9.05 21.86
CA PHE A 232 -5.15 8.20 20.84
C PHE A 232 -6.69 8.25 20.87
N LYS A 233 -7.31 9.26 21.48
CA LYS A 233 -8.78 9.39 21.51
C LYS A 233 -9.40 9.77 20.17
N LYS A 234 -8.57 10.21 19.22
CA LYS A 234 -8.95 10.59 17.86
C LYS A 234 -7.91 10.00 16.93
N ILE A 235 -8.33 9.17 15.99
CA ILE A 235 -7.40 8.42 15.13
C ILE A 235 -7.81 8.61 13.68
N ILE A 236 -6.82 8.94 12.86
CA ILE A 236 -6.90 8.77 11.42
C ILE A 236 -5.96 7.63 11.06
N PHE A 237 -6.47 6.56 10.46
CA PHE A 237 -5.64 5.50 9.90
C PHE A 237 -5.44 5.73 8.39
N ILE A 238 -4.19 5.80 7.96
CA ILE A 238 -3.79 6.04 6.57
C ILE A 238 -3.38 4.71 5.96
N THR A 239 -4.17 4.22 5.02
CA THR A 239 -3.91 2.97 4.30
C THR A 239 -4.39 3.09 2.86
N ASP A 240 -3.58 2.58 1.94
CA ASP A 240 -3.93 2.44 0.52
C ASP A 240 -4.52 1.07 0.20
N ASP A 241 -4.86 0.26 1.22
CA ASP A 241 -5.65 -0.95 1.03
C ASP A 241 -7.08 -0.54 0.68
N ASP A 242 -7.64 -1.09 -0.40
CA ASP A 242 -8.98 -0.78 -0.93
C ASP A 242 -10.00 -1.90 -0.68
N LYS A 243 -9.64 -2.90 0.14
CA LYS A 243 -10.47 -4.08 0.38
C LYS A 243 -11.73 -3.78 1.20
N GLU A 244 -12.77 -4.58 0.95
CA GLU A 244 -14.07 -4.47 1.61
C GLU A 244 -14.05 -4.78 3.12
N ASP A 245 -13.02 -5.43 3.63
CA ASP A 245 -12.84 -5.70 5.06
C ASP A 245 -12.25 -4.50 5.82
N TRP A 246 -11.79 -3.47 5.12
CA TRP A 246 -11.45 -2.18 5.72
C TRP A 246 -12.53 -1.13 5.47
N TRP A 247 -13.08 -1.11 4.25
CA TRP A 247 -13.98 -0.07 3.77
C TRP A 247 -15.44 -0.50 3.67
N TRP A 248 -16.34 0.40 4.06
CA TRP A 248 -17.76 0.25 3.78
C TRP A 248 -18.08 0.69 2.35
N ILE A 249 -18.15 -0.29 1.45
CA ILE A 249 -18.41 -0.08 0.03
C ILE A 249 -19.87 -0.42 -0.30
N VAL A 250 -20.51 0.42 -1.11
CA VAL A 250 -21.89 0.22 -1.58
C VAL A 250 -21.95 0.45 -3.09
N ASP A 251 -22.54 -0.49 -3.84
CA ASP A 251 -22.86 -0.26 -5.25
C ASP A 251 -24.09 0.66 -5.39
N SER A 252 -23.86 1.82 -5.98
CA SER A 252 -24.87 2.83 -6.26
C SER A 252 -24.61 3.44 -7.64
N LYS A 253 -24.79 2.61 -8.67
CA LYS A 253 -24.38 2.88 -10.07
C LYS A 253 -22.86 2.98 -10.18
N GLY A 254 -22.18 2.00 -9.60
CA GLY A 254 -20.74 2.01 -9.37
C GLY A 254 -20.44 1.95 -7.88
N GLU A 255 -19.28 1.38 -7.55
CA GLU A 255 -18.80 1.24 -6.19
C GLU A 255 -18.53 2.61 -5.57
N LYS A 256 -19.04 2.81 -4.35
CA LYS A 256 -18.82 4.02 -3.57
C LYS A 256 -18.33 3.64 -2.18
N THR A 257 -17.17 4.17 -1.82
CA THR A 257 -16.65 4.10 -0.46
C THR A 257 -17.34 5.12 0.42
N ILE A 258 -18.09 4.65 1.42
CA ILE A 258 -18.83 5.50 2.35
C ILE A 258 -17.93 5.99 3.50
N GLY A 259 -17.00 5.13 3.93
CA GLY A 259 -16.08 5.35 5.05
C GLY A 259 -15.53 4.02 5.57
N PRO A 260 -14.91 3.99 6.76
CA PRO A 260 -14.49 2.74 7.39
C PRO A 260 -15.68 1.82 7.67
N ARG A 261 -15.43 0.51 7.75
CA ARG A 261 -16.44 -0.48 8.18
C ARG A 261 -17.02 -0.10 9.56
N PRO A 262 -18.37 -0.07 9.73
CA PRO A 262 -19.00 0.24 11.01
C PRO A 262 -18.49 -0.63 12.17
N GLU A 263 -18.16 -1.89 11.90
CA GLU A 263 -17.64 -2.84 12.88
C GLU A 263 -16.26 -2.41 13.43
N LEU A 264 -15.41 -1.81 12.59
CA LEU A 264 -14.11 -1.28 13.01
C LEU A 264 -14.29 -0.05 13.90
N VAL A 265 -15.17 0.88 13.50
CA VAL A 265 -15.50 2.08 14.27
C VAL A 265 -16.07 1.70 15.64
N GLU A 266 -16.98 0.73 15.69
CA GLU A 266 -17.58 0.25 16.93
C GLU A 266 -16.57 -0.49 17.82
N GLU A 267 -15.73 -1.34 17.24
CA GLU A 267 -14.74 -2.11 17.99
C GLU A 267 -13.69 -1.20 18.64
N ILE A 268 -13.10 -0.26 17.91
CA ILE A 268 -12.07 0.62 18.46
C ILE A 268 -12.65 1.60 19.49
N SER A 269 -13.88 2.07 19.28
CA SER A 269 -14.56 2.92 20.24
C SER A 269 -14.91 2.16 21.52
N SER A 270 -15.47 0.96 21.42
CA SER A 270 -15.87 0.15 22.57
C SER A 270 -14.68 -0.41 23.37
N LYS A 271 -13.63 -0.88 22.69
CA LYS A 271 -12.44 -1.47 23.35
C LYS A 271 -11.46 -0.42 23.88
N ALA A 272 -11.28 0.70 23.18
CA ALA A 272 -10.23 1.69 23.51
C ALA A 272 -10.77 3.09 23.88
N GLY A 273 -12.09 3.30 23.79
CA GLY A 273 -12.70 4.60 24.07
C GLY A 273 -12.29 5.68 23.06
N VAL A 274 -12.00 5.28 21.82
CA VAL A 274 -11.74 6.23 20.71
C VAL A 274 -13.04 6.93 20.36
N SER A 275 -13.00 8.26 20.39
CA SER A 275 -14.17 9.12 20.20
C SER A 275 -14.45 9.40 18.72
N LEU A 276 -13.40 9.53 17.91
CA LEU A 276 -13.50 9.71 16.46
C LEU A 276 -12.43 8.86 15.77
N PHE A 277 -12.87 8.00 14.87
CA PHE A 277 -12.01 7.16 14.03
C PHE A 277 -12.41 7.37 12.57
N TYR A 278 -11.42 7.53 11.69
CA TYR A 278 -11.64 7.57 10.26
C TYR A 278 -10.44 7.03 9.51
N MET A 279 -10.63 6.72 8.23
CA MET A 279 -9.61 6.18 7.35
C MET A 279 -9.46 7.05 6.10
N TYR A 280 -8.23 7.20 5.61
CA TYR A 280 -7.93 7.85 4.32
C TYR A 280 -6.90 7.03 3.55
N ASN A 281 -7.03 7.05 2.22
CA ASN A 281 -5.95 6.70 1.32
C ASN A 281 -4.91 7.83 1.29
N SER A 282 -3.67 7.47 0.94
CA SER A 282 -2.58 8.42 0.75
C SER A 282 -2.60 9.09 -0.63
N GLU A 283 -3.35 8.53 -1.59
CA GLU A 283 -3.65 9.08 -2.93
C GLU A 283 -4.92 9.96 -2.96
#